data_AF-A0A939R3S0-F1
#
_entry.id   AF-A0A939R3S0-F1
#
_cell.length_a   1.000
_cell.length_b   1.000
_cell.length_c   1.000
_cell.angle_alpha   90.00
_cell.angle_beta   90.00
_cell.angle_gamma   90.00
#
_symmetry.space_group_name_H-M   'P 1'
#
loop_
_entity.id
_entity.type
_entity.pdbx_description
1 polymer ?
#
loop_
_entity_poly.entity_id
_entity_poly.type
_entity_poly.pdbx_seq_one_letter_code
_entity_poly.pdbx_strand_id
1 'polypeptide(L)'
;MKKVLFIAAVAALALVSCAKVENTLKTTGPGTPVKFGVYVPQTKAGRAGQMNTDSLKVDSLHHGGFGVFAYYTDDAGYSTSAKPNFMYNQGVFWNGSAWAYTPIKYWPNEFGTSATSAASDSLSFFAYAPYLTEAEFTTPGTYNITAKAPANNAAGDPKITYVVDPTPSTAVDLLWAVNGTTGLPWKNVSKQAVNGKVTFLFKHALARFNVNVRGYFDEVRSANGATSTDDVDANTKITIDSIEVSGSFFPNGILNLNNTTANKALWETTSAAATSLVIPNADIHESLRATVNGETTFPSVDGVTKTNVNVFSGAAPAKADSTYYTFIPKDTPTTLTVKITYYVTTKDDRLDGGISCVKNAIYKDITIDELENGKNYNLNIVLGMTTVKLEATVEAWDDPTDLDDIDLPVNLS
;
A
#
# COMPACT_ATOMS: atom_id res chain seq x y z
N MET A 1 27.04 25.15 -80.81
CA MET A 1 26.10 24.04 -80.57
C MET A 1 25.71 24.01 -79.08
N LYS A 2 24.42 23.84 -78.77
CA LYS A 2 23.75 23.49 -77.49
C LYS A 2 23.98 24.43 -76.28
N LYS A 3 22.99 25.27 -75.91
CA LYS A 3 21.75 25.07 -75.11
C LYS A 3 21.97 25.06 -73.58
N VAL A 4 21.26 25.99 -72.95
CA VAL A 4 21.09 26.37 -71.53
C VAL A 4 20.51 25.24 -70.66
N LEU A 5 20.90 25.13 -69.37
CA LEU A 5 19.99 25.07 -68.19
C LEU A 5 20.74 24.96 -66.84
N PHE A 6 20.08 25.49 -65.81
CA PHE A 6 20.43 25.66 -64.40
C PHE A 6 19.70 24.58 -63.54
N ILE A 7 20.06 24.46 -62.23
CA ILE A 7 19.32 23.80 -61.10
C ILE A 7 19.59 22.26 -60.97
N ALA A 8 19.77 21.59 -59.81
CA ALA A 8 19.62 21.85 -58.37
C ALA A 8 20.56 20.95 -57.53
N ALA A 9 20.72 21.32 -56.25
CA ALA A 9 21.45 20.67 -55.19
C ALA A 9 20.88 19.31 -54.73
N VAL A 10 21.78 18.43 -54.26
CA VAL A 10 21.53 17.49 -53.14
C VAL A 10 22.80 17.42 -52.30
N ALA A 11 22.72 17.91 -51.06
CA ALA A 11 23.77 17.77 -50.06
C ALA A 11 23.61 16.43 -49.32
N ALA A 12 24.63 15.58 -49.35
CA ALA A 12 24.76 14.43 -48.47
C ALA A 12 26.14 14.51 -47.76
N LEU A 13 26.15 15.08 -46.56
CA LEU A 13 27.27 15.01 -45.64
C LEU A 13 27.29 13.61 -45.00
N ALA A 14 28.11 12.71 -45.54
CA ALA A 14 28.56 11.55 -44.79
C ALA A 14 29.71 11.97 -43.87
N LEU A 15 29.40 12.35 -42.63
CA LEU A 15 30.41 12.49 -41.59
C LEU A 15 30.90 11.10 -41.21
N VAL A 16 32.11 10.79 -41.65
CA VAL A 16 32.94 9.70 -41.15
C VAL A 16 33.32 10.05 -39.71
N SER A 17 32.55 9.59 -38.72
CA SER A 17 33.02 9.61 -37.34
C SER A 17 34.02 8.47 -37.17
N CYS A 18 35.30 8.81 -37.00
CA CYS A 18 36.33 7.89 -36.54
C CYS A 18 35.93 7.25 -35.21
N ALA A 19 35.32 6.07 -35.25
CA ALA A 19 35.41 5.14 -34.13
C ALA A 19 36.69 4.33 -34.34
N LYS A 20 37.73 4.69 -33.60
CA LYS A 20 38.95 3.90 -33.48
C LYS A 20 38.57 2.55 -32.86
N VAL A 21 38.43 1.53 -33.70
CA VAL A 21 38.40 0.13 -33.28
C VAL A 21 39.79 -0.45 -33.51
N GLU A 22 40.54 -0.57 -32.42
CA GLU A 22 41.62 -1.56 -32.25
C GLU A 22 41.47 -2.06 -30.81
N ASN A 23 40.85 -3.24 -30.64
CA ASN A 23 41.52 -4.53 -30.53
C ASN A 23 42.52 -4.58 -29.37
N THR A 24 42.19 -5.30 -28.29
CA THR A 24 42.97 -6.42 -27.75
C THR A 24 42.53 -6.78 -26.33
N LEU A 25 42.32 -8.09 -26.12
CA LEU A 25 42.30 -8.81 -24.84
C LEU A 25 41.17 -8.46 -23.85
N LYS A 26 40.32 -9.47 -23.60
CA LYS A 26 39.62 -9.65 -22.31
C LYS A 26 40.68 -9.55 -21.20
N THR A 27 40.84 -8.39 -20.57
CA THR A 27 41.65 -8.27 -19.37
C THR A 27 40.86 -8.91 -18.23
N THR A 28 41.09 -10.19 -18.01
CA THR A 28 40.84 -10.86 -16.73
C THR A 28 41.77 -10.25 -15.69
N GLY A 29 41.39 -9.07 -15.17
CA GLY A 29 41.93 -8.57 -13.90
C GLY A 29 41.50 -9.46 -12.74
N PRO A 30 42.18 -9.39 -11.58
CA PRO A 30 41.86 -10.18 -10.40
C PRO A 30 40.38 -9.99 -10.03
N GLY A 31 39.73 -11.10 -9.63
CA GLY A 31 38.28 -11.29 -9.65
C GLY A 31 37.45 -10.04 -9.38
N THR A 32 36.50 -9.72 -10.26
CA THR A 32 35.51 -8.68 -9.99
C THR A 32 34.49 -9.24 -9.00
N PRO A 33 34.33 -8.67 -7.80
CA PRO A 33 33.32 -9.13 -6.86
C PRO A 33 31.92 -8.88 -7.42
N VAL A 34 30.95 -9.72 -7.05
CA VAL A 34 29.54 -9.47 -7.36
C VAL A 34 29.12 -8.20 -6.63
N LYS A 35 28.61 -7.20 -7.35
CA LYS A 35 28.16 -5.92 -6.78
C LYS A 35 26.64 -5.80 -6.92
N PHE A 36 26.00 -5.26 -5.89
CA PHE A 36 24.56 -5.00 -5.90
C PHE A 36 24.26 -3.52 -6.04
N GLY A 37 23.14 -3.23 -6.70
CA GLY A 37 22.53 -1.92 -6.78
C GLY A 37 21.04 -2.02 -6.49
N VAL A 38 20.43 -0.92 -6.08
CA VAL A 38 18.97 -0.77 -5.99
C VAL A 38 18.56 0.35 -6.94
N TYR A 39 17.55 0.10 -7.75
CA TYR A 39 16.95 1.12 -8.60
C TYR A 39 16.08 2.05 -7.75
N VAL A 40 16.30 3.35 -7.88
CA VAL A 40 15.49 4.40 -7.25
C VAL A 40 14.81 5.21 -8.37
N PRO A 41 13.48 5.20 -8.48
CA PRO A 41 12.79 6.08 -9.42
C PRO A 41 12.99 7.54 -8.98
N GLN A 42 13.55 8.38 -9.85
CA GLN A 42 13.55 9.82 -9.62
C GLN A 42 12.18 10.39 -9.99
N THR A 43 11.30 10.61 -9.00
CA THR A 43 10.10 11.43 -9.23
C THR A 43 10.50 12.91 -9.17
N LYS A 44 10.15 13.67 -10.22
CA LYS A 44 10.27 15.14 -10.24
C LYS A 44 9.50 15.70 -9.03
N ALA A 45 10.19 16.46 -8.17
CA ALA A 45 9.60 17.24 -7.11
C ALA A 45 8.50 18.15 -7.67
N GLY A 46 7.25 17.85 -7.35
CA GLY A 46 6.10 18.49 -7.96
C GLY A 46 4.89 18.49 -7.02
N ARG A 47 5.09 18.95 -5.78
CA ARG A 47 4.12 19.62 -4.89
C ARG A 47 4.80 19.84 -3.54
N ALA A 48 5.06 21.09 -3.19
CA ALA A 48 5.61 21.48 -1.90
C ALA A 48 4.70 20.94 -0.77
N GLY A 49 5.27 20.21 0.18
CA GLY A 49 4.58 19.72 1.38
C GLY A 49 4.49 18.19 1.54
N GLN A 50 4.77 17.40 0.51
CA GLN A 50 4.96 15.95 0.67
C GLN A 50 6.44 15.61 0.57
N MET A 51 7.08 15.26 1.69
CA MET A 51 8.29 14.42 1.61
C MET A 51 7.89 13.20 0.78
N ASN A 52 8.60 12.95 -0.32
CA ASN A 52 8.25 11.85 -1.20
C ASN A 52 8.30 10.56 -0.37
N THR A 53 7.28 9.72 -0.49
CA THR A 53 7.30 8.41 0.17
C THR A 53 8.43 7.53 -0.36
N ASP A 54 9.06 7.90 -1.48
CA ASP A 54 10.12 7.16 -2.14
C ASP A 54 11.51 7.39 -1.55
N SER A 55 11.85 8.58 -1.03
CA SER A 55 13.12 8.77 -0.29
C SER A 55 13.05 8.08 1.07
N LEU A 56 11.91 8.19 1.76
CA LEU A 56 11.66 7.49 3.03
C LEU A 56 11.76 5.96 2.87
N LYS A 57 11.34 5.41 1.71
CA LYS A 57 11.49 3.97 1.39
C LYS A 57 12.93 3.55 1.11
N VAL A 58 13.71 4.39 0.43
CA VAL A 58 15.15 4.15 0.23
C VAL A 58 15.90 4.22 1.56
N ASP A 59 15.52 5.14 2.45
CA ASP A 59 16.11 5.26 3.78
C ASP A 59 15.77 4.03 4.65
N SER A 60 14.51 3.54 4.61
CA SER A 60 14.14 2.27 5.26
C SER A 60 14.94 1.08 4.72
N LEU A 61 15.15 1.00 3.40
CA LEU A 61 16.01 -0.03 2.80
C LEU A 61 17.48 0.13 3.20
N HIS A 62 18.00 1.36 3.24
CA HIS A 62 19.37 1.64 3.68
C HIS A 62 19.59 1.23 5.14
N HIS A 63 18.57 1.43 5.99
CA HIS A 63 18.63 1.10 7.42
C HIS A 63 18.42 -0.39 7.69
N GLY A 64 17.45 -1.02 7.04
CA GLY A 64 17.05 -2.42 7.28
C GLY A 64 17.79 -3.44 6.42
N GLY A 65 18.44 -3.03 5.33
CA GLY A 65 19.08 -3.95 4.39
C GLY A 65 18.10 -4.91 3.69
N PHE A 66 18.65 -5.85 2.92
CA PHE A 66 17.87 -6.89 2.25
C PHE A 66 18.62 -8.24 2.22
N GLY A 67 17.87 -9.32 2.12
CA GLY A 67 18.40 -10.68 2.00
C GLY A 67 18.49 -11.13 0.54
N VAL A 68 19.60 -11.76 0.16
CA VAL A 68 19.83 -12.28 -1.20
C VAL A 68 20.01 -13.80 -1.20
N PHE A 69 19.27 -14.45 -2.10
CA PHE A 69 19.52 -15.83 -2.50
C PHE A 69 20.14 -15.86 -3.89
N ALA A 70 21.18 -16.66 -4.06
CA ALA A 70 21.84 -16.84 -5.34
C ALA A 70 22.13 -18.31 -5.61
N TYR A 71 21.81 -18.73 -6.83
CA TYR A 71 21.92 -20.09 -7.32
C TYR A 71 22.92 -20.08 -8.47
N TYR A 72 24.04 -20.75 -8.26
CA TYR A 72 24.98 -21.07 -9.32
C TYR A 72 24.49 -22.30 -10.07
N THR A 73 24.42 -22.16 -11.38
CA THR A 73 24.22 -23.27 -12.31
C THR A 73 25.30 -23.20 -13.37
N ASP A 74 25.84 -24.38 -13.69
CA ASP A 74 26.76 -24.61 -14.81
C ASP A 74 25.97 -24.51 -16.14
N ASP A 75 26.38 -25.25 -17.17
CA ASP A 75 25.82 -25.37 -18.52
C ASP A 75 24.27 -25.54 -18.63
N ALA A 76 23.54 -25.67 -17.51
CA ALA A 76 22.08 -25.66 -17.41
C ALA A 76 21.54 -24.34 -16.81
N GLY A 77 20.43 -23.83 -17.35
CA GLY A 77 19.72 -22.71 -16.72
C GLY A 77 19.09 -23.09 -15.37
N TYR A 78 18.81 -22.09 -14.54
CA TYR A 78 18.09 -22.23 -13.29
C TYR A 78 16.79 -23.02 -13.46
N SER A 79 16.60 -23.98 -12.55
CA SER A 79 15.36 -24.70 -12.36
C SER A 79 15.15 -24.97 -10.87
N THR A 80 13.96 -25.42 -10.50
CA THR A 80 13.59 -25.71 -9.10
C THR A 80 14.34 -26.92 -8.50
N SER A 81 15.16 -27.64 -9.27
CA SER A 81 16.07 -28.66 -8.75
C SER A 81 17.38 -28.07 -8.21
N ALA A 82 17.67 -26.80 -8.50
CA ALA A 82 18.85 -26.11 -8.01
C ALA A 82 18.72 -25.80 -6.51
N LYS A 83 19.87 -25.70 -5.84
CA LYS A 83 20.01 -25.33 -4.43
C LYS A 83 20.66 -23.94 -4.33
N PRO A 84 20.40 -23.17 -3.26
CA PRO A 84 21.04 -21.86 -3.02
C PRO A 84 22.52 -22.04 -2.63
N ASN A 85 23.32 -22.53 -3.56
CA ASN A 85 24.72 -22.95 -3.41
C ASN A 85 25.72 -21.79 -3.51
N PHE A 86 25.27 -20.56 -3.78
CA PHE A 86 26.14 -19.39 -3.93
C PHE A 86 25.90 -18.33 -2.84
N MET A 87 24.63 -17.97 -2.60
CA MET A 87 24.20 -17.14 -1.47
C MET A 87 22.90 -17.70 -0.89
N TYR A 88 22.84 -17.79 0.44
CA TYR A 88 21.64 -18.18 1.18
C TYR A 88 21.35 -17.09 2.20
N ASN A 89 20.22 -16.40 2.03
CA ASN A 89 19.83 -15.24 2.84
C ASN A 89 21.01 -14.30 3.17
N GLN A 90 21.84 -14.00 2.16
CA GLN A 90 23.00 -13.14 2.35
C GLN A 90 22.50 -11.72 2.64
N GLY A 91 22.74 -11.24 3.85
CA GLY A 91 22.44 -9.87 4.23
C GLY A 91 23.30 -8.88 3.43
N VAL A 92 22.64 -7.90 2.82
CA VAL A 92 23.25 -6.80 2.07
C VAL A 92 22.78 -5.48 2.69
N PHE A 93 23.73 -4.64 3.09
CA PHE A 93 23.48 -3.42 3.84
C PHE A 93 24.13 -2.21 3.20
N TRP A 94 23.54 -1.03 3.39
CA TRP A 94 24.12 0.22 2.93
C TRP A 94 25.21 0.68 3.88
N ASN A 95 26.41 0.95 3.35
CA ASN A 95 27.55 1.40 4.16
C ASN A 95 27.78 2.92 4.12
N GLY A 96 26.85 3.69 3.56
CA GLY A 96 26.97 5.14 3.33
C GLY A 96 27.35 5.51 1.89
N SER A 97 27.92 4.59 1.10
CA SER A 97 28.33 4.85 -0.29
C SER A 97 27.98 3.74 -1.29
N ALA A 98 27.86 2.50 -0.81
CA ALA A 98 27.51 1.35 -1.61
C ALA A 98 26.81 0.26 -0.77
N TRP A 99 26.10 -0.62 -1.47
CA TRP A 99 25.63 -1.88 -0.89
C TRP A 99 26.80 -2.84 -0.67
N ALA A 100 26.93 -3.32 0.56
CA ALA A 100 28.01 -4.19 1.01
C ALA A 100 27.46 -5.46 1.65
N TYR A 101 28.24 -6.55 1.58
CA TYR A 101 27.91 -7.83 2.17
C TYR A 101 29.18 -8.60 2.49
N THR A 102 29.08 -9.59 3.38
CA THR A 102 30.20 -10.44 3.78
C THR A 102 29.72 -11.89 3.95
N PRO A 103 30.51 -12.89 3.51
CA PRO A 103 31.78 -12.78 2.80
C PRO A 103 31.61 -12.34 1.33
N ILE A 104 32.64 -11.67 0.77
CA ILE A 104 32.63 -11.23 -0.64
C ILE A 104 32.61 -12.45 -1.58
N LYS A 105 31.76 -12.40 -2.61
CA LYS A 105 31.66 -13.43 -3.65
C LYS A 105 32.10 -12.87 -5.01
N TYR A 106 32.66 -13.73 -5.85
CA TYR A 106 33.17 -13.37 -7.17
C TYR A 106 32.37 -14.09 -8.25
N TRP A 107 32.18 -13.43 -9.39
CA TRP A 107 31.50 -14.07 -10.53
C TRP A 107 32.25 -15.34 -10.96
N PRO A 108 31.53 -16.42 -11.31
CA PRO A 108 32.11 -17.52 -12.05
C PRO A 108 32.83 -16.99 -13.30
N ASN A 109 34.02 -17.52 -13.55
CA ASN A 109 34.88 -17.11 -14.67
C ASN A 109 34.94 -18.17 -15.77
N GLU A 110 34.31 -19.32 -15.55
CA GLU A 110 34.30 -20.42 -16.50
C GLU A 110 33.30 -20.13 -17.62
N PHE A 111 33.79 -20.24 -18.86
CA PHE A 111 32.98 -20.28 -20.06
C PHE A 111 32.94 -21.75 -20.49
N GLY A 112 32.21 -22.55 -19.71
CA GLY A 112 32.00 -23.98 -19.90
C GLY A 112 33.17 -24.87 -19.50
N THR A 113 32.85 -26.12 -19.16
CA THR A 113 33.77 -27.18 -18.66
C THR A 113 34.81 -27.68 -19.67
N SER A 114 34.84 -27.09 -20.87
CA SER A 114 35.80 -27.32 -21.95
C SER A 114 35.89 -26.05 -22.79
N ALA A 115 37.06 -25.74 -23.36
CA ALA A 115 37.28 -24.62 -24.28
C ALA A 115 36.38 -24.62 -25.55
N THR A 116 35.52 -25.61 -25.69
CA THR A 116 34.56 -25.83 -26.78
C THR A 116 33.09 -25.73 -26.34
N SER A 117 32.79 -25.56 -25.05
CA SER A 117 31.41 -25.40 -24.57
C SER A 117 30.93 -23.96 -24.86
N ALA A 118 29.77 -23.86 -25.53
CA ALA A 118 29.10 -22.58 -25.79
C ALA A 118 28.24 -22.12 -24.60
N ALA A 119 28.18 -22.92 -23.53
CA ALA A 119 27.38 -22.63 -22.36
C ALA A 119 28.25 -21.97 -21.28
N SER A 120 27.69 -20.94 -20.65
CA SER A 120 28.38 -20.14 -19.64
C SER A 120 27.75 -20.40 -18.29
N ASP A 121 28.59 -20.63 -17.28
CA ASP A 121 28.23 -20.51 -15.88
C ASP A 121 27.37 -19.28 -15.64
N SER A 122 26.29 -19.48 -14.88
CA SER A 122 25.34 -18.43 -14.63
C SER A 122 24.90 -18.38 -13.18
N LEU A 123 24.56 -17.18 -12.74
CA LEU A 123 23.99 -16.93 -11.42
C LEU A 123 22.55 -16.46 -11.59
N SER A 124 21.66 -17.03 -10.79
CA SER A 124 20.28 -16.55 -10.64
C SER A 124 20.10 -15.95 -9.26
N PHE A 125 19.58 -14.72 -9.18
CA PHE A 125 19.44 -13.94 -7.96
C PHE A 125 17.99 -13.60 -7.64
N PHE A 126 17.66 -13.75 -6.37
CA PHE A 126 16.38 -13.42 -5.77
C PHE A 126 16.62 -12.64 -4.48
N ALA A 127 15.78 -11.66 -4.17
CA ALA A 127 15.95 -10.86 -2.95
C ALA A 127 14.64 -10.36 -2.37
N TYR A 128 14.65 -10.07 -1.07
CA TYR A 128 13.51 -9.56 -0.31
C TYR A 128 13.98 -8.56 0.76
N ALA A 129 13.07 -7.71 1.23
CA ALA A 129 13.34 -6.76 2.31
C ALA A 129 12.10 -6.59 3.22
N PRO A 130 12.26 -6.21 4.50
CA PRO A 130 13.53 -5.99 5.20
C PRO A 130 14.34 -7.29 5.38
N TYR A 131 15.64 -7.18 5.58
CA TYR A 131 16.48 -8.34 5.89
C TYR A 131 16.04 -8.98 7.22
N LEU A 132 16.06 -10.31 7.27
CA LEU A 132 15.83 -11.06 8.51
C LEU A 132 17.11 -11.83 8.82
N THR A 133 17.61 -11.69 10.04
CA THR A 133 18.72 -12.51 10.53
C THR A 133 18.31 -13.98 10.63
N GLU A 134 19.28 -14.90 10.67
CA GLU A 134 19.02 -16.34 10.85
C GLU A 134 18.20 -16.65 12.12
N ALA A 135 18.32 -15.84 13.18
CA ALA A 135 17.52 -15.99 14.39
C ALA A 135 16.05 -15.60 14.16
N GLU A 136 15.81 -14.47 13.48
CA GLU A 136 14.48 -13.98 13.08
C GLU A 136 13.83 -14.88 12.00
N PHE A 137 14.63 -15.74 11.38
CA PHE A 137 14.24 -16.79 10.43
C PHE A 137 13.59 -18.02 11.09
N THR A 138 13.61 -18.13 12.42
CA THR A 138 13.12 -19.33 13.14
C THR A 138 12.14 -19.01 14.25
N THR A 139 12.20 -17.81 14.84
CA THR A 139 11.26 -17.32 15.85
C THR A 139 10.80 -15.92 15.44
N PRO A 140 9.49 -15.59 15.46
CA PRO A 140 9.04 -14.24 15.17
C PRO A 140 9.76 -13.25 16.09
N GLY A 141 10.51 -12.32 15.50
CA GLY A 141 11.20 -11.24 16.20
C GLY A 141 10.33 -9.99 16.33
N THR A 142 10.96 -8.82 16.22
CA THR A 142 10.34 -7.48 16.34
C THR A 142 9.27 -7.17 15.27
N TYR A 143 9.24 -7.95 14.20
CA TYR A 143 8.36 -7.80 13.05
C TYR A 143 7.47 -9.03 12.97
N ASN A 144 6.16 -8.87 12.74
CA ASN A 144 5.21 -9.99 12.52
C ASN A 144 5.48 -10.79 11.22
N ILE A 145 6.73 -10.82 10.75
CA ILE A 145 7.24 -11.66 9.68
C ILE A 145 8.01 -12.81 10.31
N THR A 146 7.58 -14.03 10.06
CA THR A 146 8.42 -15.22 10.24
C THR A 146 8.87 -15.69 8.87
N ALA A 147 10.15 -15.57 8.53
CA ALA A 147 10.63 -16.25 7.33
C ALA A 147 10.70 -17.77 7.56
N LYS A 148 10.37 -18.55 6.53
CA LYS A 148 10.66 -19.98 6.49
C LYS A 148 11.02 -20.36 5.06
N ALA A 149 12.16 -19.85 4.58
CA ALA A 149 12.72 -20.33 3.31
C ALA A 149 13.07 -21.83 3.43
N PRO A 150 13.14 -22.57 2.30
CA PRO A 150 13.70 -23.92 2.30
C PRO A 150 15.07 -23.93 2.96
N ALA A 151 15.42 -25.02 3.66
CA ALA A 151 16.74 -25.16 4.27
C ALA A 151 17.86 -24.92 3.25
N ASN A 152 19.01 -24.42 3.70
CA ASN A 152 20.15 -24.06 2.84
C ASN A 152 20.76 -25.21 2.00
N ASN A 153 20.30 -26.44 2.22
CA ASN A 153 20.69 -27.65 1.50
C ASN A 153 19.56 -28.28 0.67
N ALA A 154 18.37 -27.66 0.62
CA ALA A 154 17.21 -28.12 -0.11
C ALA A 154 17.12 -27.49 -1.49
N ALA A 155 16.63 -28.26 -2.47
CA ALA A 155 16.31 -27.75 -3.80
C ALA A 155 14.99 -26.99 -3.76
N GLY A 156 14.87 -25.96 -4.61
CA GLY A 156 13.62 -25.22 -4.80
C GLY A 156 13.81 -23.71 -4.81
N ASP A 157 12.72 -23.02 -5.15
CA ASP A 157 12.68 -21.56 -5.13
C ASP A 157 12.89 -21.00 -3.72
N PRO A 158 13.55 -19.83 -3.59
CA PRO A 158 13.61 -19.14 -2.32
C PRO A 158 12.24 -18.54 -1.98
N LYS A 159 11.75 -18.79 -0.76
CA LYS A 159 10.43 -18.38 -0.31
C LYS A 159 10.48 -17.66 1.04
N ILE A 160 9.58 -16.71 1.25
CA ILE A 160 9.43 -15.96 2.50
C ILE A 160 8.02 -16.18 3.05
N THR A 161 7.92 -16.67 4.28
CA THR A 161 6.63 -16.75 4.96
C THR A 161 6.28 -15.37 5.54
N TYR A 162 5.01 -15.01 5.48
CA TYR A 162 4.49 -13.76 6.01
C TYR A 162 3.22 -14.03 6.79
N VAL A 163 3.09 -13.40 7.95
CA VAL A 163 1.87 -13.38 8.75
C VAL A 163 1.36 -11.95 8.77
N VAL A 164 0.09 -11.75 8.48
CA VAL A 164 -0.51 -10.41 8.48
C VAL A 164 -0.59 -9.92 9.92
N ASP A 165 -0.05 -8.72 10.16
CA ASP A 165 -0.21 -8.02 11.43
C ASP A 165 -1.62 -7.42 11.54
N PRO A 166 -2.42 -7.76 12.57
CA PRO A 166 -3.71 -7.14 12.78
C PRO A 166 -3.63 -5.66 13.18
N THR A 167 -2.44 -5.16 13.58
CA THR A 167 -2.23 -3.80 14.08
C THR A 167 -1.50 -2.93 13.04
N PRO A 168 -2.12 -1.85 12.53
CA PRO A 168 -1.53 -0.99 11.49
C PRO A 168 -0.18 -0.38 11.83
N SER A 169 0.06 -0.03 13.10
CA SER A 169 1.28 0.67 13.52
C SER A 169 2.50 -0.24 13.61
N THR A 170 2.32 -1.56 13.58
CA THR A 170 3.39 -2.56 13.62
C THR A 170 3.47 -3.39 12.35
N ALA A 171 2.55 -3.17 11.41
CA ALA A 171 2.53 -3.82 10.10
C ALA A 171 3.82 -3.54 9.32
N VAL A 172 4.36 -4.59 8.69
CA VAL A 172 5.59 -4.50 7.90
C VAL A 172 5.27 -4.51 6.42
N ASP A 173 5.95 -3.66 5.68
CA ASP A 173 5.91 -3.61 4.23
C ASP A 173 6.94 -4.59 3.64
N LEU A 174 6.48 -5.81 3.34
CA LEU A 174 7.33 -6.82 2.72
C LEU A 174 7.60 -6.45 1.26
N LEU A 175 8.87 -6.38 0.90
CA LEU A 175 9.33 -6.11 -0.46
C LEU A 175 9.96 -7.34 -1.10
N TRP A 176 9.84 -7.46 -2.42
CA TRP A 176 10.61 -8.42 -3.21
C TRP A 176 11.27 -7.75 -4.40
N ALA A 177 12.39 -8.30 -4.83
CA ALA A 177 13.19 -7.74 -5.90
C ALA A 177 12.85 -8.36 -7.27
N VAL A 178 12.79 -7.50 -8.28
CA VAL A 178 12.73 -7.87 -9.69
C VAL A 178 13.82 -7.15 -10.49
N ASN A 179 14.08 -7.61 -11.71
CA ASN A 179 14.79 -6.84 -12.71
C ASN A 179 13.87 -5.71 -13.22
N GLY A 180 14.35 -4.48 -13.20
CA GLY A 180 13.55 -3.29 -13.55
C GLY A 180 13.07 -3.23 -15.01
N THR A 181 13.69 -3.98 -15.92
CA THR A 181 13.29 -4.06 -17.34
C THR A 181 12.25 -5.14 -17.58
N THR A 182 12.42 -6.33 -17.00
CA THR A 182 11.55 -7.48 -17.28
C THR A 182 10.41 -7.65 -16.27
N GLY A 183 10.54 -7.07 -15.07
CA GLY A 183 9.62 -7.33 -13.95
C GLY A 183 9.71 -8.75 -13.39
N LEU A 184 10.72 -9.53 -13.80
CA LEU A 184 10.98 -10.90 -13.37
C LEU A 184 12.31 -10.96 -12.60
N PRO A 185 12.62 -12.03 -11.86
CA PRO A 185 13.89 -12.16 -11.16
C PRO A 185 15.09 -12.18 -12.11
N TRP A 186 16.27 -11.88 -11.59
CA TRP A 186 17.52 -11.97 -12.35
C TRP A 186 17.90 -13.44 -12.52
N LYS A 187 17.53 -14.08 -13.62
CA LYS A 187 17.86 -15.49 -13.89
C LYS A 187 18.93 -15.64 -14.96
N ASN A 188 19.76 -16.67 -14.79
CA ASN A 188 20.80 -17.10 -15.74
C ASN A 188 21.72 -15.97 -16.18
N VAL A 189 22.19 -15.17 -15.20
CA VAL A 189 23.03 -14.01 -15.45
C VAL A 189 24.48 -14.45 -15.52
N SER A 190 25.11 -14.28 -16.68
CA SER A 190 26.55 -14.48 -16.84
C SER A 190 27.35 -13.33 -16.20
N LYS A 191 28.66 -13.54 -16.04
CA LYS A 191 29.59 -12.53 -15.53
C LYS A 191 29.38 -11.16 -16.18
N GLN A 192 29.14 -10.15 -15.35
CA GLN A 192 29.02 -8.77 -15.81
C GLN A 192 30.39 -8.13 -16.10
N ALA A 193 30.39 -7.05 -16.88
CA ALA A 193 31.56 -6.22 -17.10
C ALA A 193 32.16 -5.71 -15.77
N VAL A 194 33.43 -5.27 -15.80
CA VAL A 194 34.06 -4.63 -14.64
C VAL A 194 33.19 -3.43 -14.21
N ASN A 195 32.76 -3.42 -12.95
CA ASN A 195 31.80 -2.48 -12.34
C ASN A 195 30.32 -2.68 -12.65
N GLY A 196 29.94 -3.71 -13.42
CA GLY A 196 28.55 -4.14 -13.53
C GLY A 196 27.96 -4.49 -12.16
N LYS A 197 26.67 -4.17 -11.99
CA LYS A 197 25.90 -4.48 -10.79
C LYS A 197 24.66 -5.28 -11.13
N VAL A 198 24.33 -6.27 -10.29
CA VAL A 198 22.96 -6.81 -10.23
C VAL A 198 22.11 -5.72 -9.58
N THR A 199 21.27 -5.06 -10.37
CA THR A 199 20.45 -3.95 -9.90
C THR A 199 19.02 -4.42 -9.67
N PHE A 200 18.61 -4.48 -8.41
CA PHE A 200 17.26 -4.86 -8.02
C PHE A 200 16.32 -3.66 -8.06
N LEU A 201 15.11 -3.87 -8.57
CA LEU A 201 13.96 -3.01 -8.34
C LEU A 201 13.09 -3.70 -7.29
N PHE A 202 13.04 -3.14 -6.08
CA PHE A 202 12.13 -3.64 -5.05
C PHE A 202 10.69 -3.19 -5.32
N LYS A 203 9.75 -4.11 -5.12
CA LYS A 203 8.29 -3.93 -5.26
C LYS A 203 7.61 -4.34 -3.95
N HIS A 204 6.47 -3.73 -3.65
CA HIS A 204 5.65 -3.99 -2.46
C HIS A 204 4.82 -5.27 -2.61
N ALA A 205 5.17 -6.35 -1.89
CA ALA A 205 4.53 -7.66 -2.01
C ALA A 205 3.07 -7.67 -1.53
N LEU A 206 2.72 -6.70 -0.68
CA LEU A 206 1.42 -6.56 -0.04
C LEU A 206 0.59 -5.47 -0.72
N ALA A 207 -0.71 -5.53 -0.53
CA ALA A 207 -1.62 -4.43 -0.78
C ALA A 207 -1.90 -3.67 0.52
N ARG A 208 -2.39 -2.43 0.43
CA ARG A 208 -2.74 -1.65 1.63
C ARG A 208 -4.01 -0.82 1.50
N PHE A 209 -4.65 -0.55 2.63
CA PHE A 209 -5.76 0.41 2.75
C PHE A 209 -5.32 1.69 3.43
N ASN A 210 -5.81 2.81 2.90
CA ASN A 210 -5.90 4.09 3.57
C ASN A 210 -7.38 4.41 3.81
N VAL A 211 -7.73 5.05 4.93
CA VAL A 211 -9.11 5.35 5.29
C VAL A 211 -9.31 6.85 5.46
N ASN A 212 -10.27 7.40 4.73
CA ASN A 212 -10.65 8.81 4.83
C ASN A 212 -12.13 8.93 5.18
N VAL A 213 -12.49 9.94 5.98
CA VAL A 213 -13.87 10.21 6.38
C VAL A 213 -14.26 11.64 6.02
N ARG A 214 -15.49 11.81 5.54
CA ARG A 214 -16.18 13.10 5.40
C ARG A 214 -17.69 12.95 5.56
N GLY A 215 -18.39 14.06 5.75
CA GLY A 215 -19.85 14.16 5.80
C GLY A 215 -20.47 14.72 4.52
N TYR A 216 -21.73 14.38 4.28
CA TYR A 216 -22.67 15.08 3.40
C TYR A 216 -23.90 15.40 4.24
N PHE A 217 -24.33 16.65 4.23
CA PHE A 217 -25.39 17.16 5.10
C PHE A 217 -26.52 17.68 4.24
N ASP A 218 -27.76 17.26 4.51
CA ASP A 218 -29.00 17.70 3.85
C ASP A 218 -29.06 17.63 2.31
N GLU A 219 -28.12 16.91 1.72
CA GLU A 219 -27.98 16.71 0.30
C GLU A 219 -27.94 15.22 -0.05
N VAL A 220 -28.56 14.88 -1.18
CA VAL A 220 -28.29 13.60 -1.82
C VAL A 220 -26.92 13.68 -2.49
N ARG A 221 -26.02 12.78 -2.12
CA ARG A 221 -24.69 12.68 -2.77
C ARG A 221 -24.88 12.59 -4.29
N SER A 222 -24.40 13.61 -5.00
CA SER A 222 -24.35 13.58 -6.47
C SER A 222 -23.44 12.43 -6.94
N ALA A 223 -23.90 11.65 -7.92
CA ALA A 223 -23.16 10.50 -8.47
C ALA A 223 -21.73 10.85 -8.95
N ASN A 224 -21.48 12.12 -9.28
CA ASN A 224 -20.21 12.62 -9.81
C ASN A 224 -19.16 13.01 -8.75
N GLY A 225 -19.40 12.74 -7.46
CA GLY A 225 -18.40 12.96 -6.41
C GLY A 225 -18.19 14.42 -5.98
N ALA A 226 -19.05 15.34 -6.42
CA ALA A 226 -19.04 16.76 -6.02
C ALA A 226 -19.20 16.90 -4.49
N THR A 227 -18.33 17.67 -3.83
CA THR A 227 -18.36 17.95 -2.39
C THR A 227 -19.71 18.53 -1.96
N SER A 228 -20.16 18.19 -0.76
CA SER A 228 -21.37 18.79 -0.19
C SER A 228 -21.25 20.30 -0.13
N THR A 229 -22.31 21.05 -0.45
CA THR A 229 -22.30 22.51 -0.29
C THR A 229 -22.69 22.91 1.13
N ASP A 230 -23.57 22.12 1.75
CA ASP A 230 -23.99 22.28 3.12
C ASP A 230 -22.93 21.80 4.14
N ASP A 231 -22.87 22.52 5.26
CA ASP A 231 -22.02 22.21 6.40
C ASP A 231 -22.83 21.58 7.53
N VAL A 232 -22.15 20.88 8.42
CA VAL A 232 -22.75 20.47 9.70
C VAL A 232 -23.19 21.72 10.46
N ASP A 233 -24.35 21.65 11.11
CA ASP A 233 -24.83 22.73 11.98
C ASP A 233 -23.75 23.08 13.02
N ALA A 234 -23.55 24.37 13.29
CA ALA A 234 -22.48 24.86 14.17
C ALA A 234 -22.58 24.32 15.60
N ASN A 235 -23.78 23.96 16.05
CA ASN A 235 -24.05 23.37 17.36
C ASN A 235 -24.12 21.85 17.32
N THR A 236 -23.71 21.21 16.23
CA THR A 236 -23.67 19.75 16.09
C THR A 236 -22.25 19.27 15.77
N LYS A 237 -21.82 18.21 16.44
CA LYS A 237 -20.56 17.52 16.17
C LYS A 237 -20.79 16.04 15.92
N ILE A 238 -20.07 15.52 14.93
CA ILE A 238 -20.05 14.10 14.62
C ILE A 238 -18.65 13.58 14.95
N THR A 239 -18.55 12.71 15.94
CA THR A 239 -17.26 12.14 16.38
C THR A 239 -17.27 10.62 16.21
N ILE A 240 -16.12 10.03 15.88
CA ILE A 240 -16.01 8.62 15.52
C ILE A 240 -15.46 7.83 16.71
N ASP A 241 -16.17 6.74 17.04
CA ASP A 241 -15.79 5.81 18.10
C ASP A 241 -14.87 4.71 17.54
N SER A 242 -15.27 4.08 16.44
CA SER A 242 -14.49 3.02 15.81
C SER A 242 -14.84 2.86 14.33
N ILE A 243 -13.90 2.32 13.56
CA ILE A 243 -14.13 1.84 12.20
C ILE A 243 -13.69 0.39 12.11
N GLU A 244 -14.47 -0.44 11.44
CA GLU A 244 -14.20 -1.85 11.26
C GLU A 244 -14.31 -2.19 9.76
N VAL A 245 -13.29 -2.84 9.21
CA VAL A 245 -13.31 -3.38 7.85
C VAL A 245 -13.17 -4.89 7.97
N SER A 246 -14.26 -5.61 7.75
CA SER A 246 -14.28 -7.06 7.80
C SER A 246 -14.41 -7.67 6.41
N GLY A 247 -13.80 -8.83 6.22
CA GLY A 247 -13.76 -9.51 4.94
C GLY A 247 -13.03 -10.85 5.03
N SER A 248 -12.88 -11.51 3.89
CA SER A 248 -12.08 -12.73 3.78
C SER A 248 -10.67 -12.37 3.31
N PHE A 249 -9.70 -12.46 4.21
CA PHE A 249 -8.31 -12.15 3.95
C PHE A 249 -7.43 -13.37 4.22
N PHE A 250 -6.27 -13.45 3.58
CA PHE A 250 -5.28 -14.48 3.92
C PHE A 250 -4.52 -14.05 5.18
N PRO A 251 -4.65 -14.76 6.31
CA PRO A 251 -3.96 -14.37 7.55
C PRO A 251 -2.45 -14.62 7.47
N ASN A 252 -2.03 -15.51 6.57
CA ASN A 252 -0.64 -15.80 6.29
C ASN A 252 -0.49 -16.29 4.85
N GLY A 253 0.76 -16.30 4.36
CA GLY A 253 1.11 -16.83 3.06
C GLY A 253 2.60 -17.00 2.90
N ILE A 254 2.99 -17.68 1.82
CA ILE A 254 4.37 -17.92 1.45
C ILE A 254 4.63 -17.20 0.13
N LEU A 255 5.42 -16.13 0.18
CA LEU A 255 5.87 -15.40 -1.00
C LEU A 255 7.01 -16.17 -1.66
N ASN A 256 6.79 -16.68 -2.87
CA ASN A 256 7.82 -17.24 -3.71
C ASN A 256 8.52 -16.10 -4.47
N LEU A 257 9.84 -15.95 -4.30
CA LEU A 257 10.60 -14.86 -4.92
C LEU A 257 10.84 -15.09 -6.42
N ASN A 258 10.57 -16.30 -6.94
CA ASN A 258 10.67 -16.63 -8.36
C ASN A 258 9.35 -16.35 -9.10
N ASN A 259 8.91 -15.09 -9.13
CA ASN A 259 7.70 -14.73 -9.84
C ASN A 259 7.81 -15.05 -11.35
N THR A 260 6.72 -15.57 -11.91
CA THR A 260 6.63 -15.96 -13.34
C THR A 260 5.88 -14.93 -14.18
N THR A 261 5.06 -14.09 -13.54
CA THR A 261 4.37 -12.96 -14.15
C THR A 261 5.07 -11.66 -13.79
N ALA A 262 5.39 -10.84 -14.80
CA ALA A 262 6.13 -9.60 -14.60
C ALA A 262 5.45 -8.67 -13.60
N ASN A 263 6.20 -8.20 -12.60
CA ASN A 263 5.77 -7.29 -11.54
C ASN A 263 4.63 -7.79 -10.63
N LYS A 264 4.25 -9.08 -10.70
CA LYS A 264 3.23 -9.67 -9.84
C LYS A 264 3.88 -10.56 -8.79
N ALA A 265 3.54 -10.34 -7.52
CA ALA A 265 4.01 -11.15 -6.41
C ALA A 265 3.42 -12.57 -6.52
N LEU A 266 4.24 -13.60 -6.32
CA LEU A 266 3.80 -14.99 -6.38
C LEU A 266 3.54 -15.52 -4.97
N TRP A 267 2.28 -15.42 -4.52
CA TRP A 267 1.87 -15.89 -3.21
C TRP A 267 1.32 -17.32 -3.27
N GLU A 268 1.86 -18.19 -2.42
CA GLU A 268 1.29 -19.49 -2.07
C GLU A 268 0.52 -19.31 -0.76
N THR A 269 -0.80 -19.26 -0.83
CA THR A 269 -1.66 -18.95 0.32
C THR A 269 -2.41 -20.17 0.83
N THR A 270 -2.79 -20.12 2.11
CA THR A 270 -3.80 -21.04 2.68
C THR A 270 -5.20 -20.58 2.29
N SER A 271 -6.23 -21.26 2.81
CA SER A 271 -7.60 -20.74 2.77
C SER A 271 -7.67 -19.36 3.41
N ALA A 272 -8.38 -18.43 2.75
CA ALA A 272 -8.71 -17.14 3.33
C ALA A 272 -9.62 -17.33 4.55
N ALA A 273 -9.45 -16.49 5.56
CA ALA A 273 -10.21 -16.52 6.80
C ALA A 273 -10.99 -15.23 6.97
N ALA A 274 -12.17 -15.32 7.59
CA ALA A 274 -12.89 -14.15 8.03
C ALA A 274 -12.01 -13.39 9.03
N THR A 275 -11.67 -12.16 8.68
CA THR A 275 -10.80 -11.29 9.46
C THR A 275 -11.47 -9.93 9.57
N SER A 276 -11.31 -9.31 10.73
CA SER A 276 -11.79 -7.97 10.99
C SER A 276 -10.62 -7.06 11.33
N LEU A 277 -10.48 -5.97 10.57
CA LEU A 277 -9.50 -4.94 10.76
C LEU A 277 -10.17 -3.79 11.52
N VAL A 278 -9.87 -3.66 12.81
CA VAL A 278 -10.52 -2.71 13.71
C VAL A 278 -9.62 -1.51 13.94
N ILE A 279 -10.06 -0.32 13.55
CA ILE A 279 -9.49 0.97 13.93
C ILE A 279 -10.20 1.40 15.23
N PRO A 280 -9.58 1.20 16.40
CA PRO A 280 -10.16 1.63 17.67
C PRO A 280 -10.11 3.15 17.79
N ASN A 281 -10.90 3.70 18.71
CA ASN A 281 -10.94 5.12 19.04
C ASN A 281 -9.54 5.74 19.16
N ALA A 282 -8.62 5.09 19.89
CA ALA A 282 -7.26 5.57 20.12
C ALA A 282 -6.46 5.82 18.83
N ASP A 283 -6.77 5.10 17.75
CA ASP A 283 -6.09 5.19 16.46
C ASP A 283 -6.76 6.17 15.48
N ILE A 284 -7.88 6.78 15.87
CA ILE A 284 -8.60 7.77 15.06
C ILE A 284 -7.96 9.15 15.27
N HIS A 285 -7.79 9.88 14.17
CA HIS A 285 -7.39 11.28 14.12
C HIS A 285 -8.08 12.11 15.21
N GLU A 286 -7.30 12.88 15.97
CA GLU A 286 -7.79 13.64 17.13
C GLU A 286 -8.96 14.57 16.80
N SER A 287 -8.96 15.21 15.63
CA SER A 287 -10.06 16.08 15.19
C SER A 287 -11.37 15.34 14.91
N LEU A 288 -11.34 14.02 14.68
CA LEU A 288 -12.52 13.20 14.40
C LEU A 288 -12.97 12.37 15.60
N ARG A 289 -12.06 12.09 16.53
CA ARG A 289 -12.22 11.05 17.56
C ARG A 289 -13.23 11.44 18.62
N ALA A 290 -14.08 10.48 19.02
CA ALA A 290 -15.00 10.64 20.14
C ALA A 290 -14.28 10.52 21.49
N THR A 291 -14.87 11.06 22.56
CA THR A 291 -14.39 10.79 23.92
C THR A 291 -14.51 9.29 24.27
N VAL A 292 -13.54 8.75 25.00
CA VAL A 292 -13.59 7.34 25.45
C VAL A 292 -14.84 7.12 26.30
N ASN A 293 -15.65 6.12 25.92
CA ASN A 293 -16.98 5.81 26.47
C ASN A 293 -18.13 6.75 26.06
N GLY A 294 -17.93 7.59 25.06
CA GLY A 294 -18.96 8.49 24.50
C GLY A 294 -18.90 9.90 25.08
N GLU A 295 -19.70 10.79 24.49
CA GLU A 295 -19.69 12.22 24.84
C GLU A 295 -20.62 12.51 26.01
N THR A 296 -20.08 13.15 27.06
CA THR A 296 -20.87 13.67 28.20
C THR A 296 -20.97 15.20 28.17
N THR A 297 -20.22 15.85 27.29
CA THR A 297 -20.22 17.29 27.04
C THR A 297 -20.13 17.55 25.54
N PHE A 298 -20.43 18.77 25.10
CA PHE A 298 -20.26 19.12 23.70
C PHE A 298 -18.78 18.98 23.26
N PRO A 299 -18.46 18.23 22.18
CA PRO A 299 -17.08 17.99 21.78
C PRO A 299 -16.35 19.28 21.39
N SER A 300 -15.09 19.41 21.82
CA SER A 300 -14.22 20.55 21.47
C SER A 300 -13.43 20.33 20.17
N VAL A 301 -13.63 19.19 19.51
CA VAL A 301 -12.97 18.83 18.25
C VAL A 301 -13.79 19.30 17.05
N ASP A 302 -13.17 19.32 15.87
CA ASP A 302 -13.87 19.70 14.64
C ASP A 302 -15.02 18.74 14.32
N GLY A 303 -14.79 17.45 14.54
CA GLY A 303 -15.67 16.37 14.12
C GLY A 303 -15.60 16.11 12.61
N VAL A 304 -16.48 15.26 12.12
CA VAL A 304 -16.64 14.99 10.68
C VAL A 304 -17.21 16.24 10.00
N THR A 305 -16.52 16.73 8.97
CA THR A 305 -16.93 17.86 8.14
C THR A 305 -17.05 17.43 6.67
N LYS A 306 -17.38 18.35 5.76
CA LYS A 306 -17.38 18.08 4.30
C LYS A 306 -15.99 17.80 3.71
N THR A 307 -14.93 18.13 4.45
CA THR A 307 -13.54 17.92 4.04
C THR A 307 -13.10 16.51 4.37
N ASN A 308 -12.39 15.85 3.44
CA ASN A 308 -11.78 14.55 3.70
C ASN A 308 -10.67 14.70 4.73
N VAL A 309 -10.78 13.92 5.80
CA VAL A 309 -9.72 13.76 6.80
C VAL A 309 -9.25 12.31 6.77
N ASN A 310 -7.94 12.10 6.71
CA ASN A 310 -7.35 10.77 6.84
C ASN A 310 -7.44 10.35 8.31
N VAL A 311 -8.00 9.17 8.56
CA VAL A 311 -8.22 8.65 9.92
C VAL A 311 -6.90 8.43 10.65
N PHE A 312 -5.81 8.18 9.94
CA PHE A 312 -4.51 7.86 10.53
C PHE A 312 -3.55 9.05 10.66
N SER A 313 -3.85 10.22 10.06
CA SER A 313 -3.00 11.42 10.25
C SER A 313 -3.22 12.02 11.66
N GLY A 314 -2.31 12.84 12.17
CA GLY A 314 -2.46 13.51 13.48
C GLY A 314 -1.38 13.15 14.52
N ALA A 315 -1.21 13.98 15.54
CA ALA A 315 -0.07 13.92 16.46
C ALA A 315 -0.25 12.89 17.61
N ALA A 316 0.87 12.20 17.89
CA ALA A 316 1.24 11.44 19.10
C ALA A 316 0.52 10.10 19.45
N PRO A 317 1.28 8.98 19.53
CA PRO A 317 2.61 8.87 18.94
C PRO A 317 2.41 9.13 17.45
N ALA A 318 3.19 10.04 16.87
CA ALA A 318 3.04 10.44 15.48
C ALA A 318 2.98 9.18 14.62
N LYS A 319 1.77 8.79 14.23
CA LYS A 319 1.58 7.74 13.25
C LYS A 319 1.94 8.45 11.96
N ALA A 320 3.17 8.24 11.50
CA ALA A 320 3.65 8.84 10.25
C ALA A 320 2.64 8.55 9.13
N ASP A 321 2.72 9.27 8.01
CA ASP A 321 1.96 9.03 6.76
C ASP A 321 2.04 7.56 6.22
N SER A 322 2.70 6.67 6.97
CA SER A 322 2.93 5.25 6.79
C SER A 322 2.10 4.33 7.71
N THR A 323 1.07 4.78 8.42
CA THR A 323 0.16 3.84 9.11
C THR A 323 -0.91 3.37 8.14
N TYR A 324 -0.92 2.07 7.86
CA TYR A 324 -1.83 1.46 6.91
C TYR A 324 -2.08 0.01 7.31
N TYR A 325 -3.28 -0.49 6.99
CA TYR A 325 -3.48 -1.94 6.99
C TYR A 325 -2.81 -2.54 5.78
N THR A 326 -1.94 -3.51 5.97
CA THR A 326 -1.41 -4.35 4.90
C THR A 326 -2.12 -5.70 4.87
N PHE A 327 -2.25 -6.27 3.69
CA PHE A 327 -2.80 -7.61 3.51
C PHE A 327 -2.18 -8.26 2.28
N ILE A 328 -2.23 -9.59 2.27
CA ILE A 328 -1.78 -10.38 1.13
C ILE A 328 -2.77 -10.14 -0.03
N PRO A 329 -2.27 -9.84 -1.24
CA PRO A 329 -3.06 -9.69 -2.46
C PRO A 329 -4.02 -10.87 -2.72
N LYS A 330 -5.14 -10.60 -3.38
CA LYS A 330 -6.17 -11.58 -3.71
C LYS A 330 -6.73 -11.33 -5.10
N ASP A 331 -6.48 -12.28 -5.99
CA ASP A 331 -6.85 -12.26 -7.41
C ASP A 331 -8.32 -12.64 -7.68
N THR A 332 -9.16 -12.58 -6.66
CA THR A 332 -10.57 -12.97 -6.75
C THR A 332 -11.45 -11.93 -6.07
N PRO A 333 -12.67 -11.72 -6.58
CA PRO A 333 -13.59 -10.77 -5.99
C PRO A 333 -13.75 -11.00 -4.48
N THR A 334 -13.70 -9.91 -3.73
CA THR A 334 -13.82 -9.90 -2.27
C THR A 334 -14.85 -8.87 -1.87
N THR A 335 -15.84 -9.30 -1.10
CA THR A 335 -16.75 -8.39 -0.41
C THR A 335 -16.14 -8.00 0.92
N LEU A 336 -16.05 -6.70 1.17
CA LEU A 336 -15.67 -6.11 2.44
C LEU A 336 -16.90 -5.44 3.05
N THR A 337 -17.13 -5.67 4.33
CA THR A 337 -18.12 -4.94 5.11
C THR A 337 -17.40 -3.85 5.88
N VAL A 338 -17.74 -2.60 5.57
CA VAL A 338 -17.20 -1.42 6.25
C VAL A 338 -18.23 -0.93 7.24
N LYS A 339 -17.93 -1.04 8.53
CA LYS A 339 -18.76 -0.58 9.63
C LYS A 339 -18.11 0.63 10.31
N ILE A 340 -18.91 1.64 10.62
CA ILE A 340 -18.47 2.80 11.38
C ILE A 340 -19.43 3.02 12.55
N THR A 341 -18.84 3.24 13.72
CA THR A 341 -19.54 3.60 14.95
C THR A 341 -19.19 5.05 15.28
N TYR A 342 -20.19 5.90 15.46
CA TYR A 342 -20.00 7.33 15.66
C TYR A 342 -21.09 7.92 16.57
N TYR A 343 -20.83 9.10 17.11
CA TYR A 343 -21.76 9.89 17.91
C TYR A 343 -22.20 11.11 17.14
N VAL A 344 -23.48 11.47 17.24
CA VAL A 344 -24.01 12.78 16.85
C VAL A 344 -24.36 13.51 18.13
N THR A 345 -23.65 14.61 18.40
CA THR A 345 -23.83 15.40 19.61
C THR A 345 -24.26 16.81 19.25
N THR A 346 -25.42 17.24 19.73
CA THR A 346 -25.96 18.58 19.46
C THR A 346 -26.13 19.32 20.78
N LYS A 347 -25.65 20.56 20.85
CA LYS A 347 -25.83 21.44 22.00
C LYS A 347 -27.29 21.88 22.10
N ASP A 348 -27.90 21.69 23.27
CA ASP A 348 -29.24 22.18 23.58
C ASP A 348 -29.35 22.43 25.08
N ASP A 349 -29.29 23.71 25.48
CA ASP A 349 -29.33 24.14 26.88
C ASP A 349 -30.68 23.83 27.57
N ARG A 350 -31.70 23.37 26.82
CA ARG A 350 -32.99 22.92 27.38
C ARG A 350 -32.99 21.48 27.88
N LEU A 351 -31.99 20.68 27.49
CA LEU A 351 -31.86 19.28 27.91
C LEU A 351 -31.07 19.17 29.21
N ASP A 352 -31.38 18.15 30.00
CA ASP A 352 -30.55 17.79 31.16
C ASP A 352 -29.13 17.43 30.68
N GLY A 353 -28.11 18.09 31.22
CA GLY A 353 -26.72 18.00 30.73
C GLY A 353 -26.37 18.88 29.52
N GLY A 354 -27.31 19.66 28.97
CA GLY A 354 -27.05 20.69 27.96
C GLY A 354 -26.73 20.18 26.55
N ILE A 355 -26.86 18.88 26.30
CA ILE A 355 -26.60 18.25 25.01
C ILE A 355 -27.61 17.12 24.74
N SER A 356 -27.83 16.82 23.47
CA SER A 356 -28.29 15.51 23.01
C SER A 356 -27.09 14.75 22.43
N CYS A 357 -26.97 13.46 22.74
CA CYS A 357 -25.91 12.62 22.20
C CYS A 357 -26.47 11.27 21.79
N VAL A 358 -26.31 10.91 20.51
CA VAL A 358 -26.83 9.65 19.95
C VAL A 358 -25.69 8.83 19.38
N LYS A 359 -25.52 7.60 19.88
CA LYS A 359 -24.59 6.62 19.33
C LYS A 359 -25.22 5.91 18.13
N ASN A 360 -24.50 5.89 17.02
CA ASN A 360 -24.92 5.27 15.76
C ASN A 360 -23.90 4.23 15.32
N ALA A 361 -24.39 3.18 14.66
CA ALA A 361 -23.57 2.18 14.00
C ALA A 361 -24.19 1.82 12.64
N ILE A 362 -23.45 2.07 11.57
CA ILE A 362 -23.89 1.77 10.21
C ILE A 362 -22.84 0.92 9.49
N TYR A 363 -23.26 0.18 8.49
CA TYR A 363 -22.36 -0.63 7.67
C TYR A 363 -22.72 -0.55 6.19
N LYS A 364 -21.73 -0.84 5.34
CA LYS A 364 -21.91 -0.99 3.90
C LYS A 364 -20.97 -2.03 3.35
N ASP A 365 -21.50 -2.88 2.49
CA ASP A 365 -20.72 -3.81 1.72
C ASP A 365 -20.16 -3.14 0.46
N ILE A 366 -18.89 -3.40 0.19
CA ILE A 366 -18.22 -3.04 -1.06
C ILE A 366 -17.59 -4.29 -1.65
N THR A 367 -17.70 -4.45 -2.96
CA THR A 367 -17.01 -5.51 -3.68
C THR A 367 -15.79 -4.93 -4.37
N ILE A 368 -14.66 -5.60 -4.20
CA ILE A 368 -13.40 -5.30 -4.89
C ILE A 368 -13.08 -6.49 -5.76
N ASP A 369 -12.88 -6.28 -7.07
CA ASP A 369 -12.64 -7.34 -8.03
C ASP A 369 -11.30 -8.05 -7.79
N GLU A 370 -10.24 -7.27 -7.53
CA GLU A 370 -8.90 -7.76 -7.26
C GLU A 370 -8.18 -6.82 -6.29
N LEU A 371 -7.46 -7.43 -5.35
CA LEU A 371 -6.52 -6.77 -4.46
C LEU A 371 -5.11 -7.06 -4.97
N GLU A 372 -4.46 -6.09 -5.62
CA GLU A 372 -3.18 -6.26 -6.30
C GLU A 372 -1.99 -5.84 -5.40
N ASN A 373 -0.84 -6.51 -5.55
CA ASN A 373 0.39 -6.13 -4.86
C ASN A 373 0.82 -4.68 -5.16
N GLY A 374 1.24 -3.96 -4.12
CA GLY A 374 1.75 -2.60 -4.21
C GLY A 374 0.72 -1.53 -4.55
N LYS A 375 -0.57 -1.86 -4.54
CA LYS A 375 -1.64 -0.87 -4.63
C LYS A 375 -1.97 -0.30 -3.25
N ASN A 376 -2.28 1.00 -3.26
CA ASN A 376 -2.81 1.73 -2.12
C ASN A 376 -4.28 2.06 -2.40
N TYR A 377 -5.18 1.37 -1.73
CA TYR A 377 -6.62 1.55 -1.89
C TYR A 377 -7.12 2.59 -0.89
N ASN A 378 -7.79 3.63 -1.37
CA ASN A 378 -8.39 4.65 -0.50
C ASN A 378 -9.86 4.29 -0.24
N LEU A 379 -10.15 3.87 0.99
CA LEU A 379 -11.50 3.71 1.48
C LEU A 379 -12.04 5.06 1.95
N ASN A 380 -12.91 5.66 1.12
CA ASN A 380 -13.52 6.95 1.42
C ASN A 380 -14.92 6.73 2.01
N ILE A 381 -15.01 6.82 3.33
CA ILE A 381 -16.27 6.74 4.07
C ILE A 381 -16.96 8.10 4.00
N VAL A 382 -18.19 8.10 3.50
CA VAL A 382 -19.01 9.30 3.40
C VAL A 382 -20.25 9.11 4.26
N LEU A 383 -20.34 9.87 5.35
CA LEU A 383 -21.49 9.88 6.24
C LEU A 383 -22.57 10.81 5.69
N GLY A 384 -23.66 10.24 5.17
CA GLY A 384 -24.83 11.01 4.76
C GLY A 384 -25.73 11.31 5.96
N MET A 385 -26.01 12.59 6.19
CA MET A 385 -26.80 13.09 7.30
C MET A 385 -27.97 13.91 6.76
N THR A 386 -29.17 13.66 7.26
CA THR A 386 -30.36 14.46 6.98
C THR A 386 -30.92 15.01 8.27
N THR A 387 -31.15 16.32 8.31
CA THR A 387 -31.81 16.99 9.43
C THR A 387 -33.25 16.54 9.56
N VAL A 388 -33.76 16.62 10.79
CA VAL A 388 -35.18 16.39 11.05
C VAL A 388 -35.97 17.55 10.46
N LYS A 389 -36.77 17.28 9.43
CA LYS A 389 -37.66 18.26 8.80
C LYS A 389 -39.04 18.15 9.45
N LEU A 390 -39.54 19.28 9.94
CA LEU A 390 -40.86 19.38 10.56
C LEU A 390 -41.79 20.12 9.61
N GLU A 391 -42.89 19.49 9.25
CA GLU A 391 -44.01 20.12 8.55
C GLU A 391 -45.23 20.09 9.48
N ALA A 392 -45.93 21.21 9.60
CA ALA A 392 -47.14 21.32 10.41
C ALA A 392 -48.26 21.90 9.54
N THR A 393 -49.40 21.21 9.52
CA THR A 393 -50.64 21.68 8.90
C THR A 393 -51.68 21.87 9.99
N VAL A 394 -52.44 22.96 9.92
CA VAL A 394 -53.62 23.15 10.76
C VAL A 394 -54.85 22.88 9.91
N GLU A 395 -55.75 22.03 10.40
CA GLU A 395 -57.07 21.89 9.78
C GLU A 395 -57.90 23.13 10.11
N ALA A 396 -58.77 23.52 9.19
CA ALA A 396 -59.79 24.52 9.51
C ALA A 396 -60.67 23.95 10.63
N TRP A 397 -61.15 24.82 11.50
CA TRP A 397 -62.26 24.42 12.36
C TRP A 397 -63.42 24.02 11.47
N ASP A 398 -64.11 22.93 11.83
CA ASP A 398 -65.40 22.64 11.23
C ASP A 398 -66.32 23.85 11.36
N ASP A 399 -67.24 24.02 10.40
CA ASP A 399 -68.26 25.06 10.50
C ASP A 399 -68.94 24.97 11.88
N PRO A 400 -69.20 26.11 12.55
CA PRO A 400 -69.84 26.09 13.84
C PRO A 400 -71.16 25.32 13.74
N THR A 401 -71.30 24.30 14.58
CA THR A 401 -72.59 23.64 14.74
C THR A 401 -73.43 24.56 15.61
N ASP A 402 -74.46 25.17 15.02
CA ASP A 402 -75.43 25.93 15.79
C ASP A 402 -76.04 24.99 16.86
N LEU A 403 -75.86 25.37 18.12
CA LEU A 403 -76.61 24.77 19.22
C LEU A 403 -78.00 25.40 19.22
N ASP A 404 -79.03 24.63 19.59
CA ASP A 404 -80.37 25.19 19.75
C ASP A 404 -80.33 26.42 20.67
N ASP A 405 -81.07 27.46 20.27
CA ASP A 405 -81.22 28.67 21.09
C ASP A 405 -81.73 28.29 22.49
N ILE A 406 -81.01 28.72 23.52
CA ILE A 406 -81.42 28.53 24.91
C ILE A 406 -82.27 29.73 25.34
N ASP A 407 -83.59 29.58 25.22
CA ASP A 407 -84.54 30.60 25.70
C ASP A 407 -84.54 30.67 27.25
N LEU A 408 -84.21 31.85 27.79
CA LEU A 408 -84.28 32.18 29.22
C LEU A 408 -85.02 33.52 29.42
N PRO A 409 -85.86 33.68 30.46
CA PRO A 409 -86.06 32.78 31.60
C PRO A 409 -87.20 31.76 31.41
N VAL A 410 -86.93 30.50 31.80
CA VAL A 410 -87.99 29.48 31.97
C VAL A 410 -88.68 29.74 33.30
N ASN A 411 -89.89 30.29 33.28
CA ASN A 411 -90.68 30.40 34.51
C ASN A 411 -91.12 28.99 34.94
N LEU A 412 -90.58 28.51 36.06
CA LEU A 412 -90.99 27.27 36.71
C LEU A 412 -92.41 27.46 37.27
N SER A 413 -93.37 26.66 36.80
CA SER A 413 -94.71 26.54 37.40
C SER A 413 -94.74 25.51 38.51
#